data_AF-A0A929BLD4-F1
#
_entry.id   AF-A0A929BLD4-F1
#
_cell.length_a   1.000
_cell.length_b   1.000
_cell.length_c   1.000
_cell.angle_alpha   90.00
_cell.angle_beta   90.00
_cell.angle_gamma   90.00
#
_symmetry.space_group_name_H-M   'P 1'
#
loop_
_entity.id
_entity.type
_entity.pdbx_description
1 polymer ?
#
loop_
_entity_poly.entity_id
_entity_poly.type
_entity_poly.pdbx_seq_one_letter_code
_entity_poly.pdbx_strand_id
1 'polypeptide(L)'
;MKRILVFVFAAALCGTAAWYRPGDSAHAMGMVSVKGGRAIHPVHLPAGKDRYTLVLTGTILPPYQGNARVVVEGEPAPSYDVYGSDPVVDLGLRHRPHFNDQTLTGLKPKDRFTVWVVIRPPESLTAGKYNVTFYDTATDRSVLRIPVFIGGGEGHHHEG
;
A
#
# COMPACT_ATOMS: atom_id res chain seq x y z
N MET A 1 6.20 -43.39 17.17
CA MET A 1 6.93 -42.85 15.99
C MET A 1 6.04 -42.15 14.97
N LYS A 2 5.01 -42.78 14.37
CA LYS A 2 4.19 -42.14 13.30
C LYS A 2 3.64 -40.75 13.64
N ARG A 3 3.10 -40.55 14.85
CA ARG A 3 2.56 -39.24 15.29
C ARG A 3 3.62 -38.13 15.38
N ILE A 4 4.84 -38.49 15.80
CA ILE A 4 5.96 -37.55 15.90
C ILE A 4 6.39 -37.10 14.50
N LEU A 5 6.46 -38.03 13.54
CA LEU A 5 6.80 -37.70 12.15
C LEU A 5 5.77 -36.76 11.51
N VAL A 6 4.48 -37.00 11.74
CA VAL A 6 3.40 -36.12 11.24
C VAL A 6 3.54 -34.71 11.84
N PHE A 7 3.82 -34.61 13.14
CA PHE A 7 4.03 -33.33 13.80
C PHE A 7 5.23 -32.56 13.24
N VAL A 8 6.39 -33.22 13.10
CA VAL A 8 7.61 -32.60 12.57
C VAL A 8 7.39 -32.11 11.13
N PHE A 9 6.71 -32.91 10.31
CA PHE A 9 6.39 -32.53 8.93
C PHE A 9 5.45 -31.31 8.89
N ALA A 10 4.38 -31.31 9.67
CA ALA A 10 3.45 -30.18 9.74
C ALA A 10 4.14 -28.90 10.24
N ALA A 11 5.00 -29.00 11.26
CA ALA A 11 5.77 -27.88 11.77
C ALA A 11 6.74 -27.33 10.72
N ALA A 12 7.44 -28.20 9.97
CA ALA A 12 8.31 -27.80 8.88
C ALA A 12 7.54 -27.12 7.74
N LEU A 13 6.35 -27.64 7.40
CA LEU A 13 5.48 -27.05 6.37
C LEU A 13 4.98 -25.66 6.81
N CYS A 14 4.52 -25.52 8.06
CA CYS A 14 4.13 -24.22 8.60
C CYS A 14 5.31 -23.24 8.65
N GLY A 15 6.50 -23.71 9.03
CA GLY A 15 7.72 -22.89 9.07
C GLY A 15 8.14 -22.40 7.68
N THR A 16 8.13 -23.28 6.69
CA THR A 16 8.44 -22.92 5.29
C THR A 16 7.40 -21.98 4.70
N ALA A 17 6.10 -22.21 4.95
CA ALA A 17 5.04 -21.31 4.53
C ALA A 17 5.14 -19.93 5.20
N ALA A 18 5.49 -19.88 6.49
CA ALA A 18 5.68 -18.62 7.22
C ALA A 18 6.94 -17.86 6.77
N TRP A 19 7.99 -18.57 6.35
CA TRP A 19 9.18 -17.95 5.77
C TRP A 19 8.87 -17.37 4.38
N TYR A 20 8.08 -18.07 3.57
CA TYR A 20 7.74 -17.60 2.24
C TYR A 20 6.94 -16.28 2.29
N ARG A 21 7.63 -15.16 2.09
CA ARG A 21 7.03 -13.84 1.90
C ARG A 21 6.90 -13.55 0.41
N PRO A 22 5.72 -13.18 -0.08
CA PRO A 22 5.57 -12.69 -1.44
C PRO A 22 6.41 -11.42 -1.59
N GLY A 23 7.56 -11.53 -2.26
CA GLY A 23 8.47 -10.40 -2.53
C GLY A 23 7.88 -9.35 -3.48
N ASP A 24 6.67 -9.58 -3.98
CA ASP A 24 5.86 -8.66 -4.75
C ASP A 24 4.91 -7.84 -3.88
N SER A 25 4.96 -7.94 -2.55
CA SER A 25 4.07 -7.22 -1.65
C SER A 25 4.80 -6.32 -0.65
N ALA A 26 4.24 -5.14 -0.41
CA ALA A 26 4.70 -4.24 0.65
C ALA A 26 3.51 -3.57 1.34
N HIS A 27 3.78 -3.02 2.52
CA HIS A 27 2.82 -2.25 3.30
C HIS A 27 3.38 -0.86 3.54
N ALA A 28 2.54 0.18 3.44
CA ALA A 28 2.88 1.52 3.88
C ALA A 28 1.76 2.16 4.70
N MET A 29 2.16 2.99 5.65
CA MET A 29 1.26 3.78 6.48
C MET A 29 1.37 5.26 6.10
N GLY A 30 0.23 5.94 5.96
CA GLY A 30 0.16 7.36 5.63
C GLY A 30 -0.80 8.15 6.52
N MET A 31 -0.60 9.45 6.59
CA MET A 31 -1.52 10.39 7.21
C MET A 31 -1.94 11.43 6.18
N VAL A 32 -3.23 11.55 5.91
CA VAL A 32 -3.77 12.50 4.93
C VAL A 32 -4.05 13.84 5.60
N SER A 33 -3.62 14.95 5.01
CA SER A 33 -3.87 16.30 5.54
C SER A 33 -3.98 17.37 4.46
N VAL A 34 -4.63 18.49 4.78
CA VAL A 34 -4.75 19.68 3.89
C VAL A 34 -3.39 20.32 3.54
N LYS A 35 -2.34 20.07 4.32
CA LYS A 35 -1.00 20.65 4.11
C LYS A 35 -0.07 19.75 3.29
N GLY A 36 -0.61 18.68 2.69
CA GLY A 36 0.18 17.58 2.17
C GLY A 36 0.46 16.58 3.28
N GLY A 37 -0.24 15.46 3.23
CA GLY A 37 -0.04 14.31 4.10
C GLY A 37 1.36 13.73 4.04
N ARG A 38 1.68 12.84 4.97
CA ARG A 38 3.00 12.22 5.08
C ARG A 38 2.88 10.70 5.12
N ALA A 39 3.69 10.02 4.32
CA ALA A 39 4.00 8.61 4.53
C ALA A 39 4.91 8.47 5.75
N ILE A 40 4.70 7.44 6.57
CA ILE A 40 5.58 7.15 7.72
C ILE A 40 6.95 6.69 7.22
N HIS A 41 6.99 5.94 6.12
CA HIS A 41 8.21 5.48 5.49
C HIS A 41 7.98 5.30 3.98
N PRO A 42 9.05 5.41 3.16
CA PRO A 42 8.97 5.00 1.76
C PRO A 42 8.76 3.49 1.63
N VAL A 43 8.36 3.06 0.44
CA VAL A 43 8.22 1.66 0.08
C VAL A 43 9.39 1.27 -0.82
N HIS A 44 10.06 0.17 -0.49
CA HIS A 44 11.10 -0.42 -1.31
C HIS A 44 10.64 -1.79 -1.80
N LEU A 45 10.72 -2.01 -3.10
CA LEU A 45 10.31 -3.23 -3.78
C LEU A 45 11.49 -3.77 -4.61
N PRO A 46 11.68 -5.10 -4.65
CA PRO A 46 12.76 -5.69 -5.44
C PRO A 46 12.54 -5.41 -6.94
N ALA A 47 13.60 -5.51 -7.74
CA ALA A 47 13.51 -5.42 -9.19
C ALA A 47 12.87 -6.67 -9.82
N GLY A 48 12.46 -6.54 -11.09
CA GLY A 48 12.24 -7.69 -11.97
C GLY A 48 10.98 -8.50 -11.68
N LYS A 49 9.99 -7.93 -10.99
CA LYS A 49 8.64 -8.48 -10.92
C LYS A 49 7.73 -7.78 -11.92
N ASP A 50 6.83 -8.56 -12.51
CA ASP A 50 5.81 -8.07 -13.46
C ASP A 50 4.67 -7.31 -12.75
N ARG A 51 4.54 -7.50 -11.44
CA ARG A 51 3.49 -6.93 -10.60
C ARG A 51 3.99 -6.71 -9.18
N TYR A 52 3.52 -5.64 -8.57
CA TYR A 52 3.69 -5.36 -7.14
C TYR A 52 2.34 -5.01 -6.53
N THR A 53 2.11 -5.45 -5.30
CA THR A 53 0.92 -5.15 -4.50
C THR A 53 1.33 -4.32 -3.31
N LEU A 54 0.81 -3.11 -3.20
CA LEU A 54 1.04 -2.23 -2.08
C LEU A 54 -0.23 -2.08 -1.26
N VAL A 55 -0.19 -2.53 -0.01
CA VAL A 55 -1.27 -2.30 0.95
C VAL A 55 -0.99 -0.97 1.66
N LEU A 56 -1.88 -0.01 1.48
CA LEU A 56 -1.79 1.32 2.07
C LEU A 56 -2.82 1.46 3.16
N THR A 57 -2.37 1.77 4.36
CA THR A 57 -3.27 2.16 5.46
C THR A 57 -3.05 3.62 5.80
N GLY A 58 -4.10 4.30 6.22
CA GLY A 58 -3.93 5.68 6.66
C GLY A 58 -5.01 6.22 7.57
N THR A 59 -4.70 7.37 8.16
CA THR A 59 -5.62 8.13 9.03
C THR A 59 -5.81 9.54 8.47
N ILE A 60 -7.05 10.03 8.51
CA ILE A 60 -7.39 11.38 8.08
C ILE A 60 -7.17 12.37 9.22
N LEU A 61 -6.25 13.33 9.03
CA LEU A 61 -5.97 14.35 10.03
C LEU A 61 -6.90 15.57 9.86
N PRO A 62 -7.44 16.13 10.95
CA PRO A 62 -8.14 17.41 10.89
C PRO A 62 -7.24 18.51 10.29
N PRO A 63 -7.79 19.49 9.55
CA PRO A 63 -9.21 19.66 9.22
C PRO A 63 -9.62 18.99 7.89
N TYR A 64 -8.83 18.05 7.36
CA TYR A 64 -9.15 17.46 6.05
C TYR A 64 -10.47 16.69 6.08
N GLN A 65 -11.33 16.96 5.10
CA GLN A 65 -12.57 16.25 4.82
C GLN A 65 -12.88 16.39 3.32
N GLY A 66 -13.48 15.38 2.70
CA GLY A 66 -13.80 15.40 1.27
C GLY A 66 -13.59 14.05 0.60
N ASN A 67 -13.23 14.07 -0.68
CA ASN A 67 -12.92 12.84 -1.42
C ASN A 67 -11.50 12.92 -1.97
N ALA A 68 -10.81 11.79 -1.98
CA ALA A 68 -9.44 11.68 -2.45
C ALA A 68 -9.29 10.57 -3.51
N ARG A 69 -8.84 10.95 -4.71
CA ARG A 69 -8.53 10.03 -5.81
C ARG A 69 -7.10 9.51 -5.68
N VAL A 70 -6.92 8.21 -5.85
CA VAL A 70 -5.61 7.53 -5.77
C VAL A 70 -5.01 7.40 -7.16
N VAL A 71 -3.78 7.83 -7.33
CA VAL A 71 -3.04 7.81 -8.61
C VAL A 71 -1.65 7.25 -8.38
N VAL A 72 -1.15 6.43 -9.31
CA VAL A 72 0.26 6.02 -9.33
C VAL A 72 0.99 6.84 -10.38
N GLU A 73 2.03 7.53 -9.95
CA GLU A 73 2.84 8.43 -10.76
C GLU A 73 4.27 7.93 -10.86
N GLY A 74 4.91 8.11 -12.01
CA GLY A 74 6.32 7.83 -12.21
C GLY A 74 6.66 7.77 -13.69
N GLU A 75 7.95 7.70 -13.99
CA GLU A 75 8.46 7.60 -15.35
C GLU A 75 9.35 6.36 -15.48
N PRO A 76 9.10 5.49 -16.49
CA PRO A 76 7.91 5.46 -17.36
C PRO A 76 6.62 5.20 -16.57
N ALA A 77 5.49 5.71 -17.08
CA ALA A 77 4.19 5.59 -16.41
C ALA A 77 3.79 4.11 -16.26
N PRO A 78 3.53 3.63 -15.03
CA PRO A 78 3.12 2.25 -14.82
C PRO A 78 1.62 2.09 -15.10
N SER A 79 1.19 0.89 -15.46
CA SER A 79 -0.23 0.56 -15.36
C SER A 79 -0.55 0.16 -13.91
N TYR A 80 -1.75 0.47 -13.44
CA TYR A 80 -2.13 0.16 -12.06
C TYR A 80 -3.62 -0.04 -11.89
N ASP A 81 -3.98 -0.79 -10.85
CA ASP A 81 -5.34 -0.90 -10.33
C ASP A 81 -5.34 -0.51 -8.85
N VAL A 82 -6.47 0.03 -8.38
CA VAL A 82 -6.67 0.36 -6.97
C VAL A 82 -7.95 -0.29 -6.48
N TYR A 83 -7.85 -0.96 -5.33
CA TYR A 83 -8.97 -1.65 -4.69
C TYR A 83 -9.19 -1.08 -3.29
N GLY A 84 -10.45 -0.87 -2.93
CA GLY A 84 -10.85 -0.56 -1.56
C GLY A 84 -10.77 -1.82 -0.71
N SER A 85 -10.37 -1.68 0.55
CA SER A 85 -10.44 -2.77 1.51
C SER A 85 -11.68 -2.58 2.38
N ASP A 86 -12.84 -2.97 1.84
CA ASP A 86 -14.03 -3.07 2.65
C ASP A 86 -13.92 -4.27 3.60
N PRO A 87 -14.26 -4.10 4.88
CA PRO A 87 -14.24 -5.21 5.82
C PRO A 87 -15.37 -6.19 5.50
N VAL A 88 -15.09 -7.48 5.67
CA VAL A 88 -16.07 -8.55 5.47
C VAL A 88 -17.29 -8.39 6.39
N VAL A 89 -17.10 -7.78 7.57
CA VAL A 89 -18.17 -7.49 8.53
C VAL A 89 -18.10 -6.03 8.97
N ASP A 90 -19.21 -5.31 8.79
CA ASP A 90 -19.41 -3.97 9.34
C ASP A 90 -20.26 -4.02 10.61
N LEU A 91 -19.68 -3.60 11.73
CA LEU A 91 -20.38 -3.51 13.01
C LEU A 91 -21.04 -2.13 13.24
N GLY A 92 -20.87 -1.17 12.31
CA GLY A 92 -21.45 0.17 12.40
C GLY A 92 -20.85 1.07 13.49
N LEU A 93 -19.76 0.65 14.16
CA LEU A 93 -19.20 1.36 15.31
C LEU A 93 -18.44 2.64 14.95
N ARG A 94 -18.02 2.80 13.69
CA ARG A 94 -17.22 3.93 13.23
C ARG A 94 -17.64 4.33 11.83
N HIS A 95 -17.54 5.62 11.54
CA HIS A 95 -17.64 6.13 10.18
C HIS A 95 -16.55 5.48 9.31
N ARG A 96 -16.90 5.15 8.07
CA ARG A 96 -16.02 4.53 7.09
C ARG A 96 -16.16 5.25 5.76
N PRO A 97 -15.05 5.66 5.14
CA PRO A 97 -15.10 6.14 3.78
C PRO A 97 -15.46 5.00 2.82
N HIS A 98 -16.18 5.32 1.76
CA HIS A 98 -16.47 4.36 0.70
C HIS A 98 -15.42 4.47 -0.40
N PHE A 99 -15.07 3.36 -1.02
CA PHE A 99 -14.16 3.36 -2.16
C PHE A 99 -14.92 3.04 -3.45
N ASN A 100 -14.87 3.94 -4.42
CA ASN A 100 -15.42 3.73 -5.75
C ASN A 100 -14.52 4.39 -6.80
N ASP A 101 -14.30 3.73 -7.94
CA ASP A 101 -13.55 4.28 -9.08
C ASP A 101 -12.23 4.97 -8.67
N GLN A 102 -11.39 4.24 -7.94
CA GLN A 102 -10.09 4.73 -7.44
C GLN A 102 -10.17 5.90 -6.45
N THR A 103 -11.37 6.21 -5.96
CA THR A 103 -11.65 7.38 -5.12
C THR A 103 -12.18 6.96 -3.76
N LEU A 104 -11.52 7.41 -2.70
CA LEU A 104 -12.06 7.39 -1.35
C LEU A 104 -13.04 8.56 -1.20
N THR A 105 -14.28 8.25 -0.82
CA THR A 105 -15.37 9.21 -0.73
C THR A 105 -15.86 9.39 0.70
N GLY A 106 -16.31 10.60 1.01
CA GLY A 106 -16.88 10.95 2.30
C GLY A 106 -15.87 10.97 3.44
N LEU A 107 -14.58 11.18 3.18
CA LEU A 107 -13.53 11.22 4.20
C LEU A 107 -13.82 12.29 5.25
N LYS A 108 -13.72 11.90 6.52
CA LYS A 108 -13.88 12.76 7.70
C LYS A 108 -12.65 12.68 8.61
N PRO A 109 -12.41 13.70 9.44
CA PRO A 109 -11.32 13.65 10.41
C PRO A 109 -11.42 12.41 11.32
N LYS A 110 -10.27 11.77 11.57
CA LYS A 110 -10.09 10.52 12.32
C LYS A 110 -10.57 9.24 11.62
N ASP A 111 -11.12 9.34 10.41
CA ASP A 111 -11.36 8.16 9.59
C ASP A 111 -10.06 7.41 9.35
N ARG A 112 -10.20 6.09 9.23
CA ARG A 112 -9.14 5.20 8.78
C ARG A 112 -9.55 4.60 7.45
N PHE A 113 -8.57 4.42 6.58
CA PHE A 113 -8.78 3.74 5.30
C PHE A 113 -7.68 2.70 5.07
N THR A 114 -8.02 1.74 4.23
CA THR A 114 -7.08 0.76 3.67
C THR A 114 -7.36 0.64 2.18
N VAL A 115 -6.35 0.80 1.35
CA VAL A 115 -6.44 0.60 -0.11
C VAL A 115 -5.31 -0.30 -0.59
N TRP A 116 -5.59 -1.11 -1.59
CA TRP A 116 -4.62 -1.99 -2.23
C TRP A 116 -4.29 -1.41 -3.60
N VAL A 117 -3.02 -1.18 -3.87
CA VAL A 117 -2.55 -0.65 -5.15
C VAL A 117 -1.75 -1.74 -5.83
N VAL A 118 -2.22 -2.19 -6.99
CA VAL A 118 -1.51 -3.15 -7.83
C VAL A 118 -0.78 -2.37 -8.91
N ILE A 119 0.55 -2.36 -8.85
CA ILE A 119 1.43 -1.65 -9.80
C ILE A 119 2.03 -2.67 -10.75
N ARG A 120 1.94 -2.42 -12.06
CA ARG A 120 2.60 -3.21 -13.11
C ARG A 120 3.55 -2.27 -13.85
N PRO A 121 4.86 -2.29 -13.52
CA PRO A 121 5.81 -1.46 -14.25
C PRO A 121 5.98 -1.98 -15.69
N PRO A 122 6.48 -1.15 -16.61
CA PRO A 122 6.82 -1.60 -17.95
C PRO A 122 7.87 -2.72 -17.92
N GLU A 123 7.77 -3.68 -18.84
CA GLU A 123 8.57 -4.92 -18.86
C GLU A 123 10.09 -4.69 -18.80
N SER A 124 10.58 -3.55 -19.31
CA SER A 124 12.00 -3.21 -19.34
C SER A 124 12.53 -2.55 -18.05
N LEU A 125 11.69 -2.37 -17.03
CA LEU A 125 12.06 -1.58 -15.85
C LEU A 125 12.79 -2.43 -14.81
N THR A 126 14.11 -2.24 -14.73
CA THR A 126 14.94 -2.83 -13.66
C THR A 126 14.87 -2.02 -12.37
N ALA A 127 14.70 -0.69 -12.46
CA ALA A 127 14.52 0.19 -11.33
C ALA A 127 13.70 1.43 -11.70
N GLY A 128 12.95 1.98 -10.73
CA GLY A 128 12.13 3.17 -10.95
C GLY A 128 11.70 3.84 -9.67
N LYS A 129 11.43 5.14 -9.77
CA LYS A 129 10.89 5.97 -8.69
C LYS A 129 9.45 6.31 -9.02
N TYR A 130 8.55 5.81 -8.20
CA TYR A 130 7.11 6.01 -8.31
C TYR A 130 6.57 6.72 -7.08
N ASN A 131 5.35 7.22 -7.18
CA ASN A 131 4.60 7.73 -6.06
C ASN A 131 3.18 7.20 -6.14
N VAL A 132 2.62 6.78 -5.00
CA VAL A 132 1.18 6.72 -4.85
C VAL A 132 0.71 8.02 -4.24
N THR A 133 -0.03 8.81 -5.01
CA THR A 133 -0.48 10.14 -4.64
C THR A 133 -2.01 10.15 -4.52
N PHE A 134 -2.48 10.74 -3.43
CA PHE A 134 -3.89 10.98 -3.18
C PHE A 134 -4.18 12.43 -3.50
N TYR A 135 -5.06 12.67 -4.45
CA TYR A 135 -5.47 14.00 -4.87
C TYR A 135 -6.86 14.31 -4.34
N ASP A 136 -7.00 15.45 -3.66
CA ASP A 136 -8.30 15.98 -3.29
C ASP A 136 -9.11 16.28 -4.55
N THR A 137 -10.27 15.65 -4.70
CA THR A 137 -11.05 15.74 -5.94
C THR A 137 -11.66 17.12 -6.22
N ALA A 138 -11.80 17.97 -5.20
CA ALA A 138 -12.37 19.30 -5.36
C ALA A 138 -11.30 20.33 -5.78
N THR A 139 -10.07 20.15 -5.33
CA THR A 139 -8.99 21.13 -5.50
C THR A 139 -7.84 20.64 -6.38
N ASP A 140 -7.84 19.36 -6.74
CA ASP A 140 -6.75 18.64 -7.41
C ASP A 140 -5.38 18.79 -6.71
N ARG A 141 -5.40 19.07 -5.40
CA ARG A 141 -4.19 19.17 -4.59
C ARG A 141 -3.83 17.81 -4.01
N SER A 142 -2.54 17.46 -4.06
CA SER A 142 -2.04 16.28 -3.37
C SER A 142 -2.21 16.41 -1.85
N VAL A 143 -2.96 15.48 -1.25
CA VAL A 143 -3.23 15.41 0.19
C VAL A 143 -2.48 14.26 0.89
N LEU A 144 -1.85 13.36 0.13
CA LEU A 144 -0.88 12.38 0.62
C LEU A 144 -0.02 11.91 -0.56
N ARG A 145 1.29 11.77 -0.35
CA ARG A 145 2.23 11.24 -1.33
C ARG A 145 3.10 10.17 -0.66
N ILE A 146 3.15 8.99 -1.26
CA ILE A 146 3.89 7.84 -0.76
C ILE A 146 4.95 7.45 -1.78
N PRO A 147 6.25 7.69 -1.50
CA PRO A 147 7.33 7.27 -2.39
C PRO A 147 7.42 5.75 -2.48
N VAL A 148 7.54 5.23 -3.70
CA VAL A 148 7.73 3.82 -4.02
C VAL A 148 8.97 3.65 -4.89
N PHE A 149 9.94 2.90 -4.40
CA PHE A 149 11.19 2.60 -5.09
C PHE A 149 11.18 1.14 -5.54
N ILE A 150 11.27 0.92 -6.86
CA ILE A 150 11.44 -0.41 -7.44
C ILE A 150 12.91 -0.57 -7.82
N GLY A 151 13.51 -1.71 -7.48
CA GLY A 151 14.87 -2.07 -7.91
C GLY A 151 16.02 -1.34 -7.24
N GLY A 152 15.73 -0.50 -6.24
CA GLY A 152 16.73 -0.09 -5.25
C GLY A 152 16.99 -1.27 -4.33
N GLY A 153 18.01 -2.07 -4.66
CA GLY A 153 18.35 -3.29 -3.93
C GLY A 153 18.46 -3.10 -2.42
N GLU A 154 18.39 -4.22 -1.71
CA GLU A 154 18.67 -4.40 -0.29
C GLU A 154 20.11 -3.96 0.06
N GLY A 155 20.40 -2.66 -0.07
CA GLY A 155 21.63 -2.04 0.40
C GLY A 155 21.49 -1.79 1.89
N HIS A 156 21.83 -2.80 2.68
CA HIS A 156 22.35 -2.73 4.04
C HIS A 156 21.85 -1.60 4.95
N HIS A 157 21.06 -2.00 5.95
CA HIS A 157 21.08 -1.39 7.27
C HIS A 157 22.52 -1.17 7.78
N HIS A 158 22.69 -0.05 8.49
CA HIS A 158 23.75 0.38 9.41
C HIS A 158 24.85 1.29 8.84
N GLU A 159 24.76 2.57 9.20
CA GLU A 159 25.82 3.53 9.60
C GLU A 159 25.14 4.93 9.68
N GLY A 160 25.13 5.72 10.75
CA GLY A 160 25.62 5.62 12.13
C GLY A 160 24.91 6.69 12.99
#